data_AF-A0A9W8LXD2-F1
#
_entry.id   AF-A0A9W8LXD2-F1
#
_cell.length_a   1.000
_cell.length_b   1.000
_cell.length_c   1.000
_cell.angle_alpha   90.00
_cell.angle_beta   90.00
_cell.angle_gamma   90.00
#
_symmetry.space_group_name_H-M   'P 1'
#
loop_
_entity.id
_entity.type
_entity.pdbx_description
1 polymer ?
#
loop_
_entity_poly.entity_id
_entity_poly.type
_entity_poly.pdbx_seq_one_letter_code
_entity_poly.pdbx_strand_id
1 'polypeptide(L)' 'MEVSTKIRAVIFDIGGVVVQSPFLAISAYEREHELPANYINVALSKHGDSGAFQRYERGEISYEEFED' A
#
# COMPACT_ATOMS: atom_id res chain seq x y z
N MET A 1 8.58 -35.43 17.57
CA MET A 1 7.39 -34.58 17.77
C MET A 1 6.61 -34.59 16.47
N GLU A 2 5.34 -34.96 16.50
CA GLU A 2 4.48 -34.97 15.30
C GLU A 2 4.04 -33.53 15.00
N VAL A 3 4.34 -33.03 13.80
CA VAL A 3 3.89 -31.70 13.38
C VAL A 3 2.46 -31.83 12.85
N SER A 4 1.50 -31.28 13.59
CA SER A 4 0.11 -31.21 13.15
C SER A 4 -0.02 -30.34 11.90
N THR A 5 -0.63 -30.88 10.84
CA THR A 5 -0.89 -30.17 9.57
C THR A 5 -2.17 -29.33 9.62
N LYS A 6 -2.84 -29.25 10.77
CA LYS A 6 -4.09 -28.50 10.92
C LYS A 6 -3.78 -27.00 10.93
N ILE A 7 -4.31 -26.27 9.94
CA ILE A 7 -4.24 -24.82 9.90
C ILE A 7 -4.95 -24.26 11.14
N ARG A 8 -4.22 -23.44 11.91
CA ARG A 8 -4.74 -22.83 13.16
C ARG A 8 -5.16 -21.36 12.98
N ALA A 9 -4.65 -20.70 11.96
CA ALA A 9 -4.95 -19.30 11.66
C ALA A 9 -4.80 -19.05 10.15
N VAL A 10 -5.54 -18.06 9.66
CA VAL A 10 -5.40 -17.49 8.31
C VAL A 10 -5.38 -15.98 8.48
N ILE A 11 -4.41 -15.31 7.88
CA ILE A 11 -4.30 -13.85 7.85
C ILE A 11 -4.65 -13.40 6.44
N PHE A 12 -5.57 -12.45 6.34
CA PHE A 12 -5.96 -11.84 5.08
C PHE A 12 -5.37 -10.44 5.01
N ASP A 13 -4.71 -10.14 3.90
CA ASP A 13 -4.48 -8.76 3.49
C ASP A 13 -5.82 -8.10 3.15
N ILE A 14 -5.85 -6.77 3.08
CA ILE A 14 -7.05 -6.01 2.80
C ILE A 14 -7.14 -5.71 1.29
N GLY A 15 -6.22 -4.89 0.78
CA GLY A 15 -6.27 -4.34 -0.57
C GLY A 15 -6.01 -5.37 -1.66
N GLY A 16 -7.02 -5.70 -2.46
CA GLY A 16 -6.93 -6.71 -3.51
C GLY A 16 -7.19 -8.15 -3.03
N VAL A 17 -7.51 -8.34 -1.75
CA VAL A 17 -7.90 -9.65 -1.18
C VAL A 17 -9.33 -9.61 -0.67
N VAL A 18 -9.61 -8.85 0.40
CA VAL A 18 -10.98 -8.74 0.94
C VAL A 18 -11.74 -7.54 0.37
N VAL A 19 -11.03 -6.55 -0.16
CA VAL A 19 -11.59 -5.40 -0.89
C VAL A 19 -10.86 -5.22 -2.23
N GLN A 20 -11.40 -4.35 -3.09
CA GLN A 20 -10.73 -4.01 -4.35
C GLN A 20 -9.35 -3.39 -4.12
N SER A 21 -8.44 -3.60 -5.08
CA SER A 21 -7.08 -3.06 -4.97
C SER A 21 -7.09 -1.53 -5.04
N PRO A 22 -6.33 -0.83 -4.16
CA PRO A 22 -6.16 0.62 -4.23
C PRO A 22 -5.50 1.06 -5.54
N PHE A 23 -4.75 0.18 -6.23
CA PHE A 23 -4.15 0.50 -7.52
C PHE A 23 -5.18 0.85 -8.59
N LEU A 24 -6.42 0.36 -8.48
CA LEU A 24 -7.48 0.75 -9.41
C LEU A 24 -7.84 2.24 -9.27
N ALA A 25 -7.92 2.74 -8.03
CA ALA A 25 -8.19 4.14 -7.75
C ALA A 25 -7.00 5.02 -8.14
N ILE A 26 -5.77 4.58 -7.84
CA ILE A 26 -4.54 5.28 -8.24
C ILE A 26 -4.46 5.40 -9.77
N SER A 27 -4.67 4.31 -10.51
CA SER A 27 -4.65 4.35 -11.98
C SER A 27 -5.80 5.17 -12.57
N ALA A 28 -6.96 5.23 -11.92
CA ALA A 28 -8.04 6.11 -12.34
C ALA A 28 -7.65 7.58 -12.18
N TYR A 29 -7.09 7.93 -11.02
CA TYR A 29 -6.57 9.27 -10.73
C TYR A 29 -5.46 9.67 -11.69
N GLU A 30 -4.49 8.79 -11.97
CA GLU A 30 -3.43 9.05 -12.94
C GLU A 30 -3.99 9.40 -14.33
N ARG A 31 -5.01 8.68 -14.79
CA ARG A 31 -5.66 8.99 -16.09
C ARG A 31 -6.44 10.29 -16.06
N GLU A 32 -7.17 10.57 -14.98
CA GLU A 32 -7.94 11.80 -14.81
C GLU A 32 -7.04 13.05 -14.86
N HIS A 33 -5.82 12.93 -14.34
CA HIS A 33 -4.83 14.00 -14.27
C HIS A 33 -3.75 13.93 -15.36
N GLU A 34 -3.94 13.12 -16.40
CA GLU A 34 -3.00 12.98 -17.52
C GLU A 34 -1.55 12.62 -17.09
N LEU A 35 -1.40 11.93 -15.96
CA LEU A 35 -0.12 11.44 -15.48
C LEU A 35 0.32 10.21 -16.29
N PRO A 36 1.65 9.98 -16.45
CA PRO A 36 2.14 8.73 -16.99
C PRO A 36 1.60 7.54 -16.20
N ALA A 37 1.29 6.44 -16.89
CA ALA A 37 0.82 5.24 -16.21
C ALA A 37 1.82 4.79 -15.15
N ASN A 38 1.32 4.46 -13.95
CA ASN A 38 2.11 3.98 -12.82
C ASN A 38 3.05 5.03 -12.19
N TYR A 39 2.88 6.31 -12.53
CA TYR A 39 3.71 7.41 -12.03
C TYR A 39 3.74 7.48 -10.49
N ILE A 40 2.58 7.41 -9.83
CA ILE A 40 2.48 7.53 -8.38
C ILE A 40 3.18 6.33 -7.71
N ASN A 41 2.94 5.12 -8.21
CA ASN A 41 3.58 3.91 -7.69
C ASN A 41 5.12 3.94 -7.85
N VAL A 42 5.62 4.48 -8.97
CA VAL A 42 7.06 4.66 -9.18
C VAL A 42 7.64 5.67 -8.20
N ALA A 43 6.96 6.80 -7.99
CA ALA A 43 7.38 7.81 -7.02
C ALA A 43 7.45 7.21 -5.60
N LEU A 44 6.39 6.55 -5.16
CA LEU A 44 6.34 5.89 -3.84
C LEU A 44 7.44 4.85 -3.68
N SER A 45 7.63 3.98 -4.68
CA SER A 45 8.65 2.92 -4.64
C SER A 45 10.08 3.46 -4.61
N LYS A 46 10.35 4.59 -5.28
CA LYS A 46 11.69 5.19 -5.36
C LYS A 46 12.19 5.69 -4.00
N HIS A 47 11.30 6.16 -3.14
CA HIS A 47 11.66 6.64 -1.80
C HIS A 47 11.93 5.51 -0.81
N GLY A 48 11.49 4.29 -1.10
CA GLY A 48 11.71 3.12 -0.25
C GLY A 48 11.24 3.34 1.18
N ASP A 49 11.96 2.75 2.13
CA ASP A 49 11.54 2.76 3.54
C ASP A 49 11.53 4.16 4.18
N SER A 50 12.30 5.11 3.65
CA SER A 50 12.39 6.47 4.18
C SER A 50 11.37 7.45 3.58
N GLY A 51 10.55 7.03 2.61
CA GLY A 51 9.50 7.86 2.03
C GLY A 51 8.41 8.24 3.03
N ALA A 52 7.83 9.42 2.85
CA ALA A 52 6.79 9.93 3.74
C ALA A 52 5.60 8.95 3.86
N PHE A 53 5.15 8.37 2.74
CA PHE A 53 4.09 7.37 2.73
C PHE A 53 4.45 6.12 3.54
N GLN A 54 5.67 5.60 3.39
CA GLN A 54 6.12 4.42 4.12
C GLN A 54 6.28 4.70 5.63
N ARG A 55 6.75 5.90 5.99
CA ARG A 55 6.81 6.36 7.39
C ARG A 55 5.41 6.47 7.99
N TYR A 56 4.45 7.00 7.22
CA TYR A 56 3.05 7.10 7.64
C TYR A 56 2.40 5.72 7.84
N GLU A 57 2.56 4.79 6.89
CA GLU A 57 2.06 3.41 7.00
C GLU A 57 2.61 2.66 8.23
N ARG A 58 3.84 3.00 8.68
CA ARG A 58 4.44 2.44 9.90
C ARG A 58 4.07 3.21 11.18
N GLY A 59 3.32 4.30 11.08
CA GLY A 59 2.94 5.16 12.20
C GLY A 59 4.09 6.00 12.77
N GLU A 60 5.12 6.28 11.97
CA GLU A 60 6.29 7.08 12.37
C GLU A 60 6.07 8.60 12.25
N ILE A 61 5.09 9.00 11.44
CA ILE A 61 4.64 10.39 11.28
C ILE A 61 3.13 10.46 11.37
N SER A 62 2.62 11.60 11.81
CA SER A 62 1.19 11.92 11.82
C SER A 62 0.63 12.10 10.40
N TYR A 63 -0.70 12.16 10.29
CA TYR A 63 -1.35 12.46 9.01
C TYR A 63 -1.06 13.92 8.61
N GLU A 64 -1.04 14.83 9.58
CA GLU A 64 -0.70 16.23 9.39
C GLU A 64 0.72 16.39 8.81
N GLU A 65 1.71 15.67 9.37
CA GLU A 65 3.08 15.64 8.84
C GLU A 65 3.21 14.96 7.46
N PHE A 66 2.24 14.13 7.06
CA PHE A 66 2.22 13.49 5.74
C PHE A 66 1.57 14.36 4.66
N GLU A 67 0.58 15.17 5.04
CA GLU A 67 -0.16 16.05 4.12
C GLU A 67 0.56 17.38 3.83
N ASP A 68 1.37 17.88 4.78
CA ASP A 68 2.20 19.09 4.65
C ASP A 68 3.33 18.98 3.60
#